data_AF-A0A0W0YYY1-F1
#
_entry.id   AF-A0A0W0YYY1-F1
#
_cell.length_a   1.000
_cell.length_b   1.000
_cell.length_c   1.000
_cell.angle_alpha   90.00
_cell.angle_beta   90.00
_cell.angle_gamma   90.00
#
_symmetry.space_group_name_H-M   'P 1'
#
loop_
_entity.id
_entity.type
_entity.pdbx_description
1 polymer ?
#
loop_
_entity_poly.entity_id
_entity_poly.type
_entity_poly.pdbx_seq_one_letter_code
_entity_poly.pdbx_strand_id
1 'polypeptide(L)'
;MLASLTTMSENKTFTNITIETLVLVAVWERPFVFQGCFKITRTGAIHSVLLFFRCECLTPDQSDTINPDFSPHDYRFTHLYNATHPVRPDPAIQSVNHALYLLKYALHATLTEMHKSQTQRFMSIDAVAMQAMIRRVEPILKGEVKWTGAEEELGFAASMDFSPQEVMGEMAANTLLKCFNHPDNGLPGTH
;
A
#
# COMPACT_ATOMS: atom_id res chain seq x y z
N MET A 1 -31.48 -46.93 -2.85
CA MET A 1 -31.80 -45.61 -3.44
C MET A 1 -30.89 -44.59 -2.74
N LEU A 2 -29.68 -44.38 -3.27
CA LEU A 2 -28.66 -43.51 -2.71
C LEU A 2 -28.60 -42.26 -3.58
N ALA A 3 -29.01 -41.10 -3.04
CA ALA A 3 -28.75 -39.81 -3.66
C ALA A 3 -27.38 -39.34 -3.17
N SER A 4 -26.38 -39.37 -4.06
CA SER A 4 -25.11 -38.67 -3.84
C SER A 4 -25.34 -37.18 -4.04
N LEU A 5 -25.22 -36.40 -2.97
CA LEU A 5 -25.03 -34.96 -3.02
C LEU A 5 -23.57 -34.68 -3.36
N THR A 6 -23.26 -34.56 -4.64
CA THR A 6 -22.01 -33.99 -5.10
C THR A 6 -22.21 -32.47 -5.13
N THR A 7 -21.80 -31.79 -4.06
CA THR A 7 -21.68 -30.33 -4.09
C THR A 7 -20.53 -29.95 -5.02
N MET A 8 -20.87 -29.36 -6.17
CA MET A 8 -19.92 -28.74 -7.08
C MET A 8 -19.22 -27.60 -6.33
N SER A 9 -17.95 -27.79 -6.00
CA SER A 9 -17.05 -26.69 -5.62
C SER A 9 -16.85 -25.81 -6.84
N GLU A 10 -17.56 -24.69 -6.94
CA GLU A 10 -17.19 -23.63 -7.88
C GLU A 10 -15.73 -23.25 -7.61
N ASN A 11 -14.88 -23.37 -8.63
CA ASN A 11 -13.47 -22.99 -8.55
C ASN A 11 -13.41 -21.46 -8.47
N LYS A 12 -13.58 -20.90 -7.27
CA LYS A 12 -13.53 -19.47 -7.04
C LYS A 12 -12.12 -18.98 -7.33
N THR A 13 -11.98 -18.17 -8.38
CA THR A 13 -10.68 -17.62 -8.78
C THR A 13 -10.44 -16.31 -8.01
N PHE A 14 -9.49 -16.37 -7.09
CA PHE A 14 -9.10 -15.22 -6.28
C PHE A 14 -8.29 -14.21 -7.11
N THR A 15 -8.49 -12.91 -6.84
CA THR A 15 -7.74 -11.84 -7.51
C THR A 15 -6.37 -11.67 -6.86
N ASN A 16 -5.34 -12.11 -7.55
CA ASN A 16 -3.95 -11.89 -7.13
C ASN A 16 -3.51 -10.45 -7.46
N ILE A 17 -2.80 -9.83 -6.54
CA ILE A 17 -2.24 -8.49 -6.69
C ILE A 17 -0.79 -8.47 -6.23
N THR A 18 -0.03 -7.54 -6.77
CA THR A 18 1.28 -7.14 -6.27
C THR A 18 1.16 -5.75 -5.69
N ILE A 19 1.72 -5.54 -4.49
CA ILE A 19 1.79 -4.25 -3.80
C ILE A 19 3.25 -3.85 -3.70
N GLU A 20 3.66 -2.90 -4.53
CA GLU A 20 4.96 -2.24 -4.43
C GLU A 20 4.81 -1.04 -3.49
N THR A 21 5.64 -0.96 -2.46
CA THR A 21 5.66 0.14 -1.49
C THR A 21 6.97 0.89 -1.62
N LEU A 22 6.90 2.20 -1.86
CA LEU A 22 8.05 3.10 -1.85
C LEU A 22 7.93 4.07 -0.67
N VAL A 23 8.94 4.06 0.19
CA VAL A 23 9.10 5.02 1.29
C VAL A 23 10.08 6.10 0.85
N LEU A 24 9.58 7.32 0.72
CA LEU A 24 10.33 8.51 0.29
C LEU A 24 10.86 9.31 1.49
N VAL A 25 10.10 9.33 2.57
CA VAL A 25 10.46 10.03 3.81
C VAL A 25 10.31 9.06 4.97
N ALA A 26 11.35 8.94 5.78
CA ALA A 26 11.35 8.20 7.03
C ALA A 26 11.91 9.09 8.14
N VAL A 27 11.03 9.53 9.03
CA VAL A 27 11.39 10.26 10.25
C VAL A 27 11.36 9.26 11.39
N TRP A 28 12.55 8.94 11.92
CA TRP A 28 12.74 8.00 13.02
C TRP A 28 12.70 8.66 14.41
N GLU A 29 12.33 9.94 14.47
CA GLU A 29 12.13 10.68 15.72
C GLU A 29 10.64 10.83 16.00
N ARG A 30 10.23 10.81 17.28
CA ARG A 30 8.80 10.83 17.65
C ARG A 30 8.11 12.15 17.23
N PRO A 31 6.90 12.08 16.61
CA PRO A 31 6.23 10.86 16.17
C PRO A 31 6.93 10.25 14.94
N PHE A 32 7.08 8.93 14.91
CA PHE A 32 7.64 8.25 13.73
C PHE A 32 6.75 8.52 12.52
N VAL A 33 7.28 9.15 11.47
CA VAL A 33 6.51 9.50 10.27
C VAL A 33 7.12 8.86 9.03
N PHE A 34 6.28 8.17 8.27
CA PHE A 34 6.64 7.63 6.97
C PHE A 34 5.76 8.24 5.89
N GLN A 35 6.37 8.65 4.78
CA GLN A 35 5.65 9.14 3.60
C GLN A 35 6.14 8.43 2.37
N GLY A 36 5.22 8.19 1.44
CA GLY A 36 5.51 7.38 0.29
C GLY A 36 4.28 7.08 -0.54
N CYS A 37 4.38 6.00 -1.30
CA CYS A 37 3.27 5.52 -2.10
C CYS A 37 3.23 4.00 -2.24
N PHE A 38 2.02 3.51 -2.49
CA PHE A 38 1.72 2.15 -2.90
C PHE A 38 1.39 2.14 -4.37
N LYS A 39 1.98 1.21 -5.11
CA LYS A 39 1.56 0.82 -6.45
C LYS A 39 0.95 -0.57 -6.38
N ILE A 40 -0.33 -0.66 -6.69
CA ILE A 40 -1.11 -1.89 -6.58
C ILE A 40 -1.46 -2.33 -8.00
N THR A 41 -0.99 -3.52 -8.37
CA THR A 41 -1.16 -4.05 -9.72
C THR A 41 -1.84 -5.41 -9.63
N ARG A 42 -2.89 -5.65 -10.42
CA ARG A 42 -3.41 -7.01 -10.58
C ARG A 42 -2.36 -7.85 -11.30
N THR A 43 -2.09 -9.07 -10.82
CA THR A 43 -1.09 -9.95 -11.45
C THR A 43 -1.41 -10.15 -12.94
N GLY A 44 -0.46 -9.87 -13.81
CA GLY A 44 -0.61 -9.95 -15.27
C GLY A 44 -1.36 -8.77 -15.93
N ALA A 45 -1.80 -7.77 -15.17
CA ALA A 45 -2.42 -6.56 -15.72
C ALA A 45 -1.37 -5.48 -16.05
N ILE A 46 -1.69 -4.65 -17.04
CA ILE A 46 -0.86 -3.50 -17.44
C ILE A 46 -1.14 -2.29 -16.54
N HIS A 47 -2.36 -2.19 -15.99
CA HIS A 47 -2.82 -1.02 -15.24
C HIS A 47 -2.58 -1.21 -13.74
N SER A 48 -2.14 -0.15 -13.08
CA SER A 48 -1.89 -0.10 -11.64
C SER A 48 -2.64 1.06 -10.99
N VAL A 49 -3.01 0.86 -9.73
CA VAL A 49 -3.51 1.91 -8.84
C VAL A 49 -2.36 2.51 -8.06
N LEU A 50 -2.32 3.84 -7.93
CA LEU A 50 -1.35 4.56 -7.11
C LEU A 50 -2.05 5.20 -5.91
N LEU A 51 -1.52 4.93 -4.71
CA LEU A 51 -1.97 5.55 -3.46
C LEU A 51 -0.80 6.24 -2.75
N PHE A 52 -0.92 7.53 -2.46
CA PHE A 52 0.07 8.29 -1.68
C PHE A 52 -0.33 8.30 -0.22
N PHE A 53 0.63 8.12 0.67
CA PHE A 53 0.35 8.04 2.10
C PHE A 53 1.26 8.92 2.95
N ARG A 54 0.70 9.37 4.08
CA ARG A 54 1.45 9.73 5.29
C ARG A 54 0.99 8.85 6.43
N CYS A 55 1.89 8.03 6.95
CA CYS A 55 1.65 7.13 8.06
C CYS A 55 2.42 7.61 9.30
N GLU A 56 1.75 7.63 10.44
CA GLU A 56 2.40 7.76 11.75
C GLU A 56 2.47 6.38 12.38
N CYS A 57 3.67 6.00 12.85
CA CYS A 57 3.87 4.78 13.60
C CYS A 57 3.88 5.07 15.11
N LEU A 58 3.02 4.38 15.84
CA LEU A 58 2.84 4.48 17.28
C LEU A 58 3.55 3.30 17.94
N THR A 59 4.87 3.38 18.09
CA THR A 59 5.61 2.40 18.89
C THR A 59 5.66 2.86 20.35
N PRO A 60 5.26 2.01 21.31
CA PRO A 60 5.22 2.38 22.72
C PRO A 60 6.61 2.66 23.31
N ASP A 61 7.66 1.98 22.85
CA ASP A 61 9.01 2.04 23.43
C ASP A 61 10.03 2.82 22.59
N GLN A 62 11.08 3.30 23.27
CA GLN A 62 12.03 4.34 22.84
C GLN A 62 13.17 3.86 21.92
N SER A 63 13.09 2.68 21.32
CA SER A 63 14.12 2.26 20.38
C SER A 63 13.75 2.73 18.97
N ASP A 64 14.75 3.21 18.22
CA ASP A 64 14.67 3.54 16.78
C ASP A 64 14.44 2.30 15.90
N THR A 65 13.69 1.32 16.42
CA THR A 65 13.50 -0.01 15.86
C THR A 65 12.02 -0.24 15.61
N ILE A 66 11.71 -0.81 14.46
CA ILE A 66 10.36 -1.31 14.19
C ILE A 66 10.15 -2.55 15.04
N ASN A 67 8.97 -2.66 15.68
CA ASN A 67 8.58 -3.89 16.35
C ASN A 67 8.63 -5.05 15.34
N PRO A 68 9.34 -6.16 15.60
CA PRO A 68 9.37 -7.29 14.68
C PRO A 68 7.99 -7.93 14.50
N ASP A 69 7.10 -7.79 15.49
CA ASP A 69 5.74 -8.30 15.42
C ASP A 69 4.81 -7.26 14.79
N PHE A 70 4.11 -7.67 13.74
CA PHE A 70 3.15 -6.80 13.06
C PHE A 70 1.91 -6.57 13.93
N SER A 71 1.61 -5.31 14.20
CA SER A 71 0.32 -4.85 14.72
C SER A 71 -0.26 -3.78 13.78
N PRO A 72 -1.48 -3.97 13.23
CA PRO A 72 -2.11 -2.95 12.39
C PRO A 72 -2.51 -1.70 13.19
N HIS A 73 -2.53 -1.75 14.52
CA HIS A 73 -2.84 -0.61 15.38
C HIS A 73 -1.67 0.35 15.50
N ASP A 74 -0.45 -0.12 15.24
CA ASP A 74 0.77 0.68 15.33
C ASP A 74 0.87 1.65 14.14
N TYR A 75 0.18 1.36 13.04
CA TYR A 75 0.23 2.16 11.82
C TYR A 75 -1.05 2.99 11.64
N ARG A 76 -0.90 4.31 11.67
CA ARG A 76 -1.99 5.27 11.44
C ARG A 76 -1.78 6.06 10.16
N PHE A 77 -2.52 5.73 9.11
CA PHE A 77 -2.61 6.59 7.92
C PHE A 77 -3.35 7.88 8.29
N THR A 78 -2.59 8.97 8.42
CA THR A 78 -3.12 10.31 8.65
C THR A 78 -3.55 10.98 7.36
N HIS A 79 -2.93 10.58 6.24
CA HIS A 79 -3.29 11.02 4.91
C HIS A 79 -3.18 9.85 3.95
N LEU A 80 -4.16 9.75 3.05
CA LEU A 80 -4.19 8.80 1.95
C LEU A 80 -4.79 9.51 0.73
N TYR A 81 -4.15 9.40 -0.42
CA TYR A 81 -4.58 10.06 -1.66
C TYR A 81 -4.53 9.11 -2.84
N ASN A 82 -5.44 9.27 -3.78
CA ASN A 82 -5.39 8.71 -5.12
C ASN A 82 -5.23 9.86 -6.11
N ALA A 83 -4.06 9.94 -6.74
CA ALA A 83 -3.65 11.11 -7.52
C ALA A 83 -3.86 12.42 -6.71
N THR A 84 -4.75 13.29 -7.17
CA THR A 84 -5.06 14.58 -6.52
C THR A 84 -6.18 14.52 -5.49
N HIS A 85 -6.84 13.36 -5.31
CA HIS A 85 -8.04 13.26 -4.48
C HIS A 85 -7.75 12.57 -3.15
N PRO A 86 -8.16 13.15 -2.00
CA PRO A 86 -8.05 12.47 -0.72
C PRO A 86 -8.95 11.24 -0.70
N VAL A 87 -8.38 10.11 -0.31
CA VAL A 87 -9.14 8.88 -0.01
C VAL A 87 -9.58 8.98 1.44
N ARG A 88 -10.86 8.76 1.69
CA ARG A 88 -11.44 8.69 3.04
C ARG A 88 -11.98 7.29 3.29
N PRO A 89 -11.13 6.36 3.76
CA PRO A 89 -11.57 5.01 4.08
C PRO A 89 -12.63 5.07 5.18
N ASP A 90 -13.81 4.49 4.93
CA ASP A 90 -14.84 4.35 5.95
C ASP A 90 -14.58 3.07 6.76
N PRO A 91 -14.18 3.18 8.05
CA PRO A 91 -13.90 2.02 8.89
C PRO A 91 -15.17 1.22 9.26
N ALA A 92 -16.37 1.72 8.97
CA ALA A 92 -17.60 0.93 9.12
C ALA A 92 -17.70 -0.18 8.03
N ILE A 93 -16.99 -0.01 6.90
CA ILE A 93 -17.00 -0.97 5.81
C ILE A 93 -15.93 -2.04 6.05
N GLN A 94 -16.36 -3.30 6.17
CA GLN A 94 -15.47 -4.41 6.46
C GLN A 94 -14.35 -4.60 5.42
N SER A 95 -14.68 -4.49 4.12
CA SER A 95 -13.70 -4.64 3.04
C SER A 95 -12.63 -3.53 3.05
N VAL A 96 -13.00 -2.33 3.53
CA VAL A 96 -12.08 -1.21 3.74
C VAL A 96 -11.11 -1.53 4.86
N ASN A 97 -11.58 -2.09 5.98
CA ASN A 97 -10.70 -2.50 7.08
C ASN A 97 -9.69 -3.57 6.64
N HIS A 98 -10.13 -4.55 5.85
CA HIS A 98 -9.23 -5.58 5.30
C HIS A 98 -8.20 -4.99 4.33
N ALA A 99 -8.60 -4.06 3.47
CA ALA A 99 -7.69 -3.34 2.58
C ALA A 99 -6.67 -2.49 3.35
N LEU A 100 -7.10 -1.77 4.40
CA LEU A 100 -6.20 -0.99 5.26
C LEU A 100 -5.22 -1.89 6.01
N TYR A 101 -5.69 -3.03 6.53
CA TYR A 101 -4.81 -4.02 7.17
C TYR A 101 -3.70 -4.44 6.20
N LEU A 102 -4.05 -4.75 4.95
CA LEU A 102 -3.09 -5.18 3.94
C LEU A 102 -2.07 -4.09 3.59
N LEU A 103 -2.49 -2.82 3.45
CA LEU A 103 -1.55 -1.70 3.22
C LEU A 103 -0.62 -1.46 4.41
N LYS A 104 -1.14 -1.58 5.64
CA LYS A 104 -0.33 -1.45 6.86
C LYS A 104 0.69 -2.58 6.96
N TYR A 105 0.29 -3.80 6.61
CA TYR A 105 1.20 -4.94 6.57
C TYR A 105 2.28 -4.78 5.50
N ALA A 106 1.91 -4.34 4.29
CA ALA A 106 2.86 -4.05 3.22
C ALA A 106 3.89 -2.98 3.65
N LEU A 107 3.43 -1.91 4.31
CA LEU A 107 4.31 -0.89 4.87
C LEU A 107 5.21 -1.46 5.97
N HIS A 108 4.67 -2.22 6.92
CA HIS A 108 5.44 -2.86 7.96
C HIS A 108 6.55 -3.75 7.39
N ALA A 109 6.23 -4.63 6.45
CA ALA A 109 7.19 -5.51 5.79
C ALA A 109 8.30 -4.70 5.08
N THR A 110 7.90 -3.63 4.39
CA THR A 110 8.83 -2.71 3.71
C THR A 110 9.76 -2.02 4.69
N LEU A 111 9.22 -1.49 5.79
CA LEU A 111 10.03 -0.83 6.82
C LEU A 111 10.97 -1.84 7.50
N THR A 112 10.50 -3.06 7.78
CA THR A 112 11.33 -4.13 8.37
C THR A 112 12.51 -4.48 7.46
N GLU A 113 12.28 -4.55 6.14
CA GLU A 113 13.36 -4.75 5.17
C GLU A 113 14.27 -3.52 5.05
N MET A 114 13.69 -2.32 5.11
CA MET A 114 14.44 -1.06 5.16
C MET A 114 15.36 -1.03 6.38
N HIS A 115 14.89 -1.46 7.55
CA HIS A 115 15.70 -1.49 8.77
C HIS A 115 16.83 -2.52 8.66
N LYS A 116 16.57 -3.71 8.10
CA LYS A 116 17.62 -4.73 7.88
C LYS A 116 18.70 -4.24 6.91
N SER A 117 18.31 -3.50 5.88
CA SER A 117 19.24 -2.93 4.88
C SER A 117 19.91 -1.62 5.33
N GLN A 118 19.26 -0.81 6.16
CA GLN A 118 19.79 0.46 6.70
C GLN A 118 20.94 0.30 7.68
N THR A 119 21.24 -0.92 8.14
CA THR A 119 22.55 -1.23 8.75
C THR A 119 23.73 -0.86 7.85
N GLN A 120 23.51 -0.42 6.60
CA GLN A 120 24.54 0.06 5.68
C GLN A 120 24.48 1.54 5.24
N ARG A 121 23.37 2.30 5.32
CA ARG A 121 23.34 3.71 4.80
C ARG A 121 22.27 4.60 5.45
N PHE A 122 22.69 5.52 6.32
CA PHE A 122 21.92 6.73 6.65
C PHE A 122 22.22 7.80 5.59
N MET A 123 21.21 8.26 4.85
CA MET A 123 21.33 9.47 4.04
C MET A 123 20.40 10.53 4.61
N SER A 124 20.97 11.56 5.23
CA SER A 124 20.27 12.81 5.51
C SER A 124 19.96 13.49 4.18
N ILE A 125 18.69 13.78 3.91
CA ILE A 125 18.25 14.42 2.66
C ILE A 125 18.12 15.93 2.92
N ASP A 126 18.92 16.74 2.23
CA ASP A 126 18.80 18.20 2.25
C ASP A 126 17.71 18.71 1.29
N ALA A 127 17.44 20.02 1.31
CA ALA A 127 16.41 20.64 0.48
C ALA A 127 16.64 20.50 -1.04
N VAL A 128 17.91 20.33 -1.45
CA VAL A 128 18.29 20.14 -2.87
C VAL A 128 18.00 18.71 -3.30
N ALA A 129 18.33 17.73 -2.46
CA ALA A 129 17.96 16.34 -2.66
C ALA A 129 16.44 16.13 -2.67
N MET A 130 15.70 16.88 -1.84
CA MET A 130 14.23 16.87 -1.86
C MET A 130 13.67 17.42 -3.19
N GLN A 131 14.19 18.54 -3.71
CA GLN A 131 13.80 19.06 -5.02
C GLN A 131 14.14 18.10 -6.16
N ALA A 132 15.29 17.41 -6.09
CA ALA A 132 15.66 16.39 -7.05
C ALA A 132 14.70 15.18 -7.01
N MET A 133 14.26 14.76 -5.82
CA MET A 133 13.25 13.73 -5.68
C MET A 133 11.90 14.17 -6.26
N ILE A 134 11.44 15.40 -5.97
CA ILE A 134 10.18 15.93 -6.52
C ILE A 134 10.20 15.86 -8.05
N ARG A 135 11.28 16.34 -8.69
CA ARG A 135 11.42 16.33 -10.16
C ARG A 135 11.43 14.95 -10.78
N ARG A 136 11.89 13.94 -10.04
CA ARG A 136 11.95 12.54 -10.49
C ARG A 136 10.66 11.78 -10.24
N VAL A 137 9.98 12.08 -9.14
CA VAL A 137 8.69 11.47 -8.79
C VAL A 137 7.56 12.06 -9.63
N GLU A 138 7.59 13.36 -9.95
CA GLU A 138 6.56 14.04 -10.75
C GLU A 138 6.15 13.31 -12.06
N PRO A 139 7.08 12.88 -12.94
CA PRO A 139 6.70 12.13 -14.15
C PRO A 139 6.15 10.73 -13.83
N ILE A 140 6.53 10.12 -12.70
CA ILE A 140 5.94 8.85 -12.22
C ILE A 140 4.49 9.07 -11.78
N LEU A 141 4.21 10.18 -11.07
CA LEU A 141 2.84 10.57 -10.67
C LEU A 141 1.93 10.79 -11.87
N LYS A 142 2.49 11.31 -12.98
CA LYS A 142 1.78 11.56 -14.22
C LYS A 142 1.62 10.33 -15.11
N GLY A 143 2.20 9.18 -14.73
CA GLY A 143 2.20 7.96 -15.52
C GLY A 143 3.04 8.03 -16.79
N GLU A 144 3.94 9.02 -16.87
CA GLU A 144 4.77 9.29 -18.05
C GLU A 144 5.98 8.36 -18.13
N VAL A 145 6.40 7.79 -17.00
CA VAL A 145 7.59 6.93 -16.89
C VAL A 145 7.27 5.67 -16.08
N LYS A 146 7.81 4.52 -16.53
CA LYS A 146 7.74 3.26 -15.78
C LYS A 146 8.60 3.36 -14.52
N TRP A 147 8.06 2.86 -13.42
CA TRP A 147 8.69 2.85 -12.10
C TRP A 147 10.08 2.16 -12.05
N THR A 148 10.33 1.24 -12.99
CA THR A 148 11.57 0.45 -13.06
C THR A 148 12.78 1.33 -13.33
N GLY A 149 13.67 1.44 -12.34
CA GLY A 149 14.99 2.10 -12.44
C GLY A 149 15.15 3.40 -11.64
N ALA A 150 14.06 3.99 -11.14
CA ALA A 150 14.12 5.20 -10.30
C ALA A 150 14.28 4.89 -8.79
N GLU A 151 14.11 3.63 -8.40
CA GLU A 151 14.09 3.18 -7.00
C GLU A 151 15.45 3.29 -6.30
N GLU A 152 16.57 3.16 -7.04
CA GLU A 152 17.91 3.13 -6.44
C GLU A 152 18.35 4.47 -5.84
N GLU A 153 17.68 5.58 -6.18
CA GLU A 153 18.09 6.93 -5.76
C GLU A 153 16.97 7.80 -5.13
N LEU A 154 15.73 7.29 -5.01
CA LEU A 154 14.58 8.08 -4.53
C LEU A 154 14.09 7.74 -3.12
N GLY A 155 14.43 6.57 -2.60
CA GLY A 155 13.93 6.09 -1.32
C GLY A 155 14.21 4.62 -1.13
N PHE A 156 13.43 3.96 -0.27
CA PHE A 156 13.46 2.51 -0.11
C PHE A 156 12.19 1.89 -0.68
N ALA A 157 12.32 0.92 -1.58
CA ALA A 157 11.21 0.22 -2.20
C ALA A 157 11.23 -1.28 -1.88
N ALA A 158 10.06 -1.85 -1.61
CA ALA A 158 9.88 -3.30 -1.52
C ALA A 158 8.57 -3.71 -2.19
N SER A 159 8.53 -4.92 -2.74
CA SER A 159 7.35 -5.49 -3.38
C SER A 159 6.84 -6.69 -2.60
N MET A 160 5.52 -6.79 -2.49
CA MET A 160 4.82 -7.91 -1.85
C MET A 160 3.77 -8.47 -2.79
N ASP A 161 3.90 -9.74 -3.15
CA ASP A 161 2.84 -10.48 -3.84
C ASP A 161 1.78 -10.95 -2.84
N PHE A 162 0.52 -10.74 -3.18
CA PHE A 162 -0.63 -11.13 -2.39
C PHE A 162 -1.57 -12.00 -3.22
N SER A 163 -1.63 -13.29 -2.86
CA SER A 163 -2.46 -14.30 -3.51
C SER A 163 -3.50 -14.84 -2.51
N PRO A 164 -4.66 -14.18 -2.37
CA PRO A 164 -5.63 -14.53 -1.33
C PRO A 164 -6.16 -15.96 -1.52
N GLN A 165 -6.35 -16.67 -0.41
CA GLN A 165 -6.94 -18.03 -0.38
C GLN A 165 -8.32 -18.04 0.29
N GLU A 166 -8.81 -16.85 0.67
CA GLU A 166 -10.01 -16.67 1.47
C GLU A 166 -10.76 -15.40 1.06
N VAL A 167 -12.06 -15.38 1.37
CA VAL A 167 -12.97 -14.31 0.95
C VAL A 167 -12.54 -12.95 1.51
N MET A 168 -12.01 -12.90 2.74
CA MET A 168 -11.56 -11.64 3.32
C MET A 168 -10.37 -11.03 2.57
N GLY A 169 -9.42 -11.86 2.14
CA GLY A 169 -8.30 -11.42 1.31
C GLY A 169 -8.77 -10.95 -0.07
N GLU A 170 -9.74 -11.64 -0.67
CA GLU A 170 -10.34 -11.23 -1.94
C GLU A 170 -11.03 -9.86 -1.85
N MET A 171 -11.77 -9.62 -0.75
CA MET A 171 -12.40 -8.32 -0.49
C MET A 171 -11.37 -7.20 -0.34
N ALA A 172 -10.26 -7.47 0.34
CA ALA A 172 -9.15 -6.52 0.46
C ALA A 172 -8.57 -6.16 -0.91
N ALA A 173 -8.20 -7.16 -1.70
CA ALA A 173 -7.60 -6.97 -3.01
C ALA A 173 -8.51 -6.18 -3.96
N ASN A 174 -9.80 -6.53 -4.00
CA ASN A 174 -10.78 -5.82 -4.82
C ASN A 174 -11.03 -4.38 -4.35
N THR A 175 -11.04 -4.14 -3.04
CA THR A 175 -11.20 -2.78 -2.50
C THR A 175 -10.00 -1.88 -2.84
N LEU A 176 -8.79 -2.43 -2.80
CA LEU A 176 -7.57 -1.73 -3.19
C LEU A 176 -7.53 -1.40 -4.68
N LEU A 177 -7.86 -2.35 -5.54
CA LEU A 177 -7.93 -2.13 -7.00
C LEU A 177 -9.01 -1.10 -7.39
N LYS A 178 -10.04 -0.91 -6.55
CA LYS A 178 -11.07 0.12 -6.71
C LYS A 178 -10.71 1.44 -6.03
N CYS A 179 -9.52 1.57 -5.43
CA CYS A 179 -9.08 2.76 -4.70
C CYS A 179 -10.04 3.16 -3.55
N PHE A 180 -10.62 2.18 -2.85
CA PHE A 180 -11.66 2.41 -1.83
C PHE A 180 -12.97 3.03 -2.37
N ASN A 181 -13.17 3.09 -3.69
CA ASN A 181 -14.45 3.49 -4.26
C ASN A 181 -15.49 2.38 -4.03
N HIS A 182 -16.56 2.70 -3.31
CA HIS A 182 -17.73 1.83 -3.26
C HIS A 182 -18.45 1.90 -4.62
N PRO A 183 -18.95 0.78 -5.18
CA PRO A 183 -19.82 0.83 -6.35
C PRO A 183 -21.19 1.51 -6.12
N ASP A 184 -21.47 2.08 -4.94
CA ASP A 184 -22.67 2.87 -4.68
C ASP A 184 -22.34 4.36 -4.67
N ASN A 185 -22.13 4.88 -5.87
CA ASN A 185 -22.69 6.16 -6.28
C ASN A 185 -23.01 5.98 -7.76
N GLY A 186 -24.14 5.32 -8.01
CA GLY A 186 -24.85 5.48 -9.26
C GLY A 186 -25.17 6.96 -9.44
N LEU A 187 -24.27 7.69 -10.08
CA LEU A 187 -24.67 8.85 -10.87
C LEU A 187 -25.30 8.26 -12.14
N PRO A 188 -26.62 8.40 -12.34
CA PRO A 188 -27.17 8.15 -13.65
C PRO A 188 -26.54 9.18 -14.60
N GLY A 189 -25.98 8.67 -15.69
CA GLY A 189 -25.51 9.52 -16.78
C GLY A 189 -26.64 10.33 -17.42
N THR A 190 -26.22 11.12 -18.41
CA THR A 190 -27.00 11.92 -19.37
C THR A 190 -27.44 13.29 -18.82
N HIS A 191 -27.11 14.44 -19.42
CA HIS A 191 -26.67 14.82 -20.76
C HIS A 191 -25.68 16.00 -20.71
#